data_AF-A0A015KIE3-F1
#
_entry.id   AF-A0A015KIE3-F1
#
_cell.length_a   1.000
_cell.length_b   1.000
_cell.length_c   1.000
_cell.angle_alpha   90.00
_cell.angle_beta   90.00
_cell.angle_gamma   90.00
#
_symmetry.space_group_name_H-M   'P 1'
#
loop_
_entity.id
_entity.type
_entity.pdbx_description
1 polymer ?
#
loop_
_entity_poly.entity_id
_entity_poly.type
_entity_poly.pdbx_seq_one_letter_code
_entity_poly.pdbx_strand_id
1 'polypeptide(L)'
;MSLPTKVNHETKISETARSGNLTLLMHTDSGGSISQRLAQLCDKALIAEECTLKANQEEILCWYHYGRNFIFQEKALNDKNKIGEKKARSLIYDEVVKQLNM
;
A
#
# COMPACT_ATOMS: atom_id res chain seq x y z
N MET A 1 -21.14 -10.32 -61.66
CA MET A 1 -20.98 -10.64 -60.24
C MET A 1 -21.14 -9.35 -59.45
N SER A 2 -22.28 -9.18 -58.79
CA SER A 2 -22.61 -8.01 -57.97
C SER A 2 -22.27 -8.29 -56.50
N LEU A 3 -21.51 -7.39 -55.87
CA LEU A 3 -21.22 -7.42 -54.42
C LEU A 3 -22.42 -6.90 -53.63
N PRO A 4 -22.76 -7.45 -52.45
CA PRO A 4 -23.85 -6.94 -51.64
C PRO A 4 -23.40 -5.71 -50.82
N THR A 5 -24.19 -4.64 -50.87
CA THR A 5 -24.03 -3.47 -50.03
C THR A 5 -24.51 -3.80 -48.62
N LYS A 6 -23.59 -3.78 -47.65
CA LYS A 6 -23.90 -3.94 -46.23
C LYS A 6 -24.55 -2.64 -45.73
N VAL A 7 -25.86 -2.67 -45.50
CA VAL A 7 -26.60 -1.60 -44.84
C VAL A 7 -26.28 -1.67 -43.35
N ASN A 8 -25.50 -0.70 -42.84
CA ASN A 8 -25.33 -0.52 -41.41
C ASN A 8 -26.63 0.03 -40.83
N HIS A 9 -27.25 -0.72 -39.94
CA HIS A 9 -28.40 -0.31 -39.15
C HIS A 9 -27.89 0.56 -38.00
N GLU A 10 -28.21 1.86 -38.04
CA GLU A 10 -28.00 2.75 -36.90
C GLU A 10 -28.87 2.27 -35.73
N THR A 11 -28.22 1.82 -34.66
CA THR A 11 -28.92 1.53 -33.41
C THR A 11 -28.98 2.82 -32.60
N LYS A 12 -30.15 3.48 -32.59
CA LYS A 12 -30.49 4.55 -31.65
C LYS A 12 -30.50 3.98 -30.24
N ILE A 13 -29.42 4.20 -29.50
CA ILE A 13 -29.39 4.00 -28.05
C ILE A 13 -30.20 5.11 -27.40
N SER A 14 -31.40 4.76 -26.93
CA SER A 14 -32.20 5.64 -26.06
C SER A 14 -31.55 5.69 -24.68
N GLU A 15 -31.16 6.89 -24.26
CA GLU A 15 -30.76 7.16 -22.88
C GLU A 15 -32.00 7.13 -22.00
N THR A 16 -32.19 6.05 -21.25
CA THR A 16 -32.93 6.16 -19.99
C THR A 16 -32.47 5.10 -19.00
N ALA A 17 -32.34 5.55 -17.75
CA ALA A 17 -32.27 4.79 -16.51
C ALA A 17 -30.89 4.23 -16.09
N ARG A 18 -30.08 5.10 -15.47
CA ARG A 18 -29.47 4.74 -14.17
C ARG A 18 -29.13 5.94 -13.28
N SER A 19 -30.12 6.80 -13.05
CA SER A 19 -30.11 7.79 -11.96
C SER A 19 -30.15 7.14 -10.55
N GLY A 20 -30.31 5.81 -10.46
CA GLY A 20 -30.45 5.09 -9.18
C GLY A 20 -29.16 4.66 -8.45
N ASN A 21 -27.97 4.85 -9.03
CA ASN A 21 -26.73 4.39 -8.38
C ASN A 21 -26.10 5.42 -7.43
N LEU A 22 -26.48 6.69 -7.48
CA LEU A 22 -25.92 7.72 -6.60
C LEU A 22 -26.62 7.78 -5.22
N THR A 23 -27.83 7.25 -5.13
CA THR A 23 -28.68 7.32 -3.93
C THR A 23 -28.21 6.35 -2.83
N LEU A 24 -27.42 5.31 -3.14
CA LEU A 24 -26.96 4.34 -2.14
C LEU A 24 -25.81 4.86 -1.26
N LEU A 25 -25.13 5.94 -1.66
CA LEU A 25 -24.10 6.61 -0.84
C LEU A 25 -24.71 7.53 0.25
N MET A 26 -26.05 7.57 0.37
CA MET A 26 -26.77 8.54 1.20
C MET A 26 -27.00 8.13 2.68
N HIS A 27 -26.45 7.02 3.16
CA HIS A 27 -26.60 6.64 4.58
C HIS A 27 -25.37 6.98 5.41
N THR A 28 -24.98 8.25 5.41
CA THR A 28 -24.28 8.85 6.55
C THR A 28 -24.91 10.22 6.83
N ASP A 29 -25.21 10.46 8.10
CA ASP A 29 -26.16 11.45 8.64
C ASP A 29 -25.68 12.92 8.55
N SER A 30 -25.02 13.28 7.45
CA SER A 30 -24.46 14.62 7.23
C SER A 30 -25.13 15.26 6.03
N GLY A 31 -26.00 16.23 6.30
CA GLY A 31 -26.80 17.01 5.34
C GLY A 31 -26.01 17.89 4.36
N GLY A 32 -24.77 17.51 4.02
CA GLY A 32 -23.93 18.18 3.04
C GLY A 32 -24.31 17.87 1.59
N SER A 33 -23.84 18.71 0.65
CA SER A 33 -23.99 18.47 -0.79
C SER A 33 -23.16 17.26 -1.25
N ILE A 34 -23.47 16.70 -2.42
CA ILE A 34 -22.66 15.62 -3.03
C ILE A 34 -21.20 16.08 -3.18
N SER A 35 -20.98 17.33 -3.61
CA SER A 35 -19.64 17.90 -3.75
C SER A 35 -18.87 17.96 -2.42
N GLN A 36 -19.55 18.27 -1.31
CA GLN A 36 -18.93 18.27 0.01
C GLN A 36 -18.50 16.85 0.43
N ARG A 37 -19.35 15.84 0.17
CA ARG A 37 -18.99 14.44 0.42
C ARG A 37 -17.81 13.98 -0.42
N LEU A 38 -17.78 14.34 -1.71
CA LEU A 38 -16.64 14.04 -2.59
C LEU A 38 -15.35 14.69 -2.08
N ALA A 39 -15.39 15.96 -1.68
CA ALA A 39 -14.24 16.65 -1.11
C ALA A 39 -13.73 15.95 0.16
N GLN A 40 -14.63 15.53 1.05
CA GLN A 40 -14.28 14.78 2.27
C GLN A 40 -13.64 13.42 1.96
N LEU A 41 -14.13 12.72 0.95
CA LEU A 41 -13.55 11.44 0.51
C LEU A 41 -12.15 11.65 -0.09
N CYS A 42 -11.97 12.69 -0.92
CA CYS A 42 -10.66 13.04 -1.47
C CYS A 42 -9.67 13.39 -0.37
N ASP A 43 -10.05 14.21 0.60
CA ASP A 43 -9.20 14.58 1.74
C ASP A 43 -8.75 13.35 2.54
N LYS A 44 -9.69 12.45 2.86
CA LYS A 44 -9.37 11.17 3.51
C LYS A 44 -8.42 10.30 2.70
N ALA A 45 -8.58 10.26 1.37
CA ALA A 45 -7.70 9.49 0.50
C ALA A 45 -6.27 10.05 0.49
N LEU A 46 -6.13 11.38 0.42
CA LEU A 46 -4.82 12.05 0.47
C LEU A 46 -4.13 11.84 1.82
N ILE A 47 -4.87 11.94 2.94
CA ILE A 47 -4.33 11.65 4.27
C ILE A 47 -3.87 10.19 4.36
N ALA A 48 -4.66 9.24 3.87
CA ALA A 48 -4.31 7.82 3.88
C ALA A 48 -3.05 7.53 3.04
N GLU A 49 -2.92 8.17 1.87
CA GLU A 49 -1.73 8.09 1.02
C GLU A 49 -0.50 8.63 1.77
N GLU A 50 -0.59 9.81 2.38
CA GLU A 50 0.51 10.41 3.13
C GLU A 50 0.93 9.54 4.34
N CYS A 51 -0.04 9.03 5.10
CA CYS A 51 0.22 8.11 6.21
C CYS A 51 0.93 6.83 5.74
N THR A 52 0.49 6.27 4.61
CA THR A 52 1.12 5.08 4.02
C THR A 52 2.54 5.37 3.56
N LEU A 53 2.77 6.52 2.92
CA LEU A 53 4.11 6.94 2.49
C LEU A 53 5.05 7.09 3.70
N LYS A 54 4.60 7.72 4.78
CA LYS A 54 5.38 7.87 6.02
C LYS A 54 5.69 6.51 6.65
N ALA A 55 4.71 5.61 6.72
CA ALA A 55 4.93 4.26 7.23
C ALA A 55 5.98 3.50 6.42
N ASN A 56 5.91 3.57 5.08
CA ASN A 56 6.89 2.94 4.19
C ASN A 56 8.30 3.54 4.37
N GLN A 57 8.40 4.87 4.53
CA GLN A 57 9.68 5.53 4.79
C GLN A 57 10.30 5.07 6.12
N GLU A 58 9.48 4.99 7.17
CA GLU A 58 9.92 4.51 8.48
C GLU A 58 10.37 3.04 8.43
N GLU A 59 9.60 2.19 7.74
CA GLU A 59 9.96 0.78 7.54
C GLU A 59 11.31 0.64 6.84
N ILE A 60 11.53 1.37 5.75
CA ILE A 60 12.81 1.35 5.00
C ILE A 60 13.97 1.82 5.89
N LEU A 61 13.78 2.89 6.67
CA LEU A 61 14.81 3.40 7.59
C LEU A 61 15.14 2.39 8.69
N CYS A 62 14.12 1.76 9.27
CA CYS A 62 14.28 0.70 10.27
C CYS A 62 15.08 -0.49 9.71
N TRP A 63 14.74 -0.99 8.51
CA TRP A 63 15.49 -2.08 7.88
C TRP A 63 16.93 -1.69 7.51
N TYR A 64 17.14 -0.45 7.05
CA TYR A 64 18.48 0.06 6.79
C TYR A 64 19.35 0.06 8.05
N HIS A 65 18.82 0.60 9.15
CA HIS A 65 19.53 0.62 10.42
C HIS A 65 19.74 -0.78 10.99
N TYR A 66 18.75 -1.66 10.91
CA TYR A 66 18.86 -3.05 11.32
C TYR A 66 20.01 -3.75 10.57
N GLY A 67 19.99 -3.75 9.24
CA GLY A 67 21.01 -4.42 8.42
C GLY A 67 22.41 -3.86 8.65
N ARG A 68 22.54 -2.52 8.77
CA ARG A 68 23.82 -1.86 9.05
C ARG A 68 24.40 -2.30 10.40
N ASN A 69 23.59 -2.31 11.45
CA ASN A 69 24.03 -2.71 12.79
C ASN A 69 24.32 -4.22 12.86
N PHE A 70 23.53 -5.04 12.17
CA PHE A 70 23.74 -6.48 12.08
C PHE A 70 25.13 -6.80 11.50
N ILE A 71 25.47 -6.22 10.35
CA ILE A 71 26.79 -6.41 9.70
C ILE A 71 27.93 -5.92 10.60
N PHE A 72 27.73 -4.78 11.27
CA PHE A 72 28.73 -4.25 12.21
C PHE A 72 29.00 -5.22 13.37
N GLN A 73 27.94 -5.77 13.96
CA GLN A 73 28.05 -6.72 15.06
C GLN A 73 28.64 -8.07 14.61
N GLU A 74 28.26 -8.56 13.44
CA GLU A 74 28.84 -9.78 12.84
C GLU A 74 30.35 -9.64 12.69
N LYS A 75 30.83 -8.53 12.10
CA LYS A 75 32.26 -8.24 11.95
C LYS A 75 32.95 -8.14 13.31
N ALA A 76 32.35 -7.43 14.27
CA ALA A 76 32.92 -7.30 15.61
C ALA A 76 33.06 -8.65 16.33
N LEU A 77 32.12 -9.58 16.15
CA LEU A 77 32.19 -10.93 16.70
C LEU A 77 33.26 -11.79 16.00
N ASN A 78 33.35 -11.68 14.67
CA ASN A 78 34.36 -12.41 13.91
C ASN A 78 35.78 -11.96 14.27
N ASP A 79 36.02 -10.64 14.34
CA ASP A 79 37.34 -10.07 14.59
C ASP A 79 37.82 -10.28 16.03
N LYS A 80 36.94 -10.06 17.02
CA LYS A 80 37.30 -10.16 18.44
C LYS A 80 37.38 -11.58 18.96
N ASN A 81 36.43 -12.42 18.55
CA ASN A 81 36.23 -13.74 19.15
C ASN A 81 36.65 -14.89 18.22
N LYS A 82 37.12 -14.59 17.00
CA LYS A 82 37.40 -15.60 15.96
C LYS A 82 36.21 -16.53 15.71
N ILE A 83 34.99 -16.00 15.88
CA ILE A 83 33.74 -16.73 15.68
C ILE A 83 33.42 -16.69 14.18
N GLY A 84 33.32 -17.85 13.55
CA GLY A 84 32.92 -17.93 12.14
C GLY A 84 31.54 -17.33 11.89
N GLU A 85 31.36 -16.71 10.71
CA GLU A 85 30.16 -15.96 10.29
C GLU A 85 28.85 -16.64 10.66
N LYS A 86 28.71 -17.94 10.34
CA LYS A 86 27.49 -18.72 10.64
C LYS A 86 27.11 -18.66 12.12
N LYS A 87 28.10 -18.80 13.02
CA LYS A 87 27.87 -18.77 14.46
C LYS A 87 27.63 -17.34 14.95
N ALA A 88 28.32 -16.35 14.39
CA ALA A 88 28.08 -14.95 14.71
C ALA A 88 26.64 -14.53 14.35
N ARG A 89 26.16 -14.89 13.15
CA ARG A 89 24.77 -14.65 12.73
C ARG A 89 23.77 -15.30 13.67
N SER A 90 24.00 -16.57 14.06
CA SER A 90 23.13 -17.28 15.00
C SER A 90 23.01 -16.51 16.32
N LEU A 91 24.14 -16.09 16.91
CA LEU A 91 24.13 -15.36 18.19
C LEU A 91 23.40 -14.01 18.10
N ILE A 92 23.55 -13.29 16.99
CA ILE A 92 22.84 -12.03 16.77
C ILE A 92 21.33 -12.30 16.65
N TYR A 93 20.92 -13.32 15.88
CA TYR A 93 19.52 -13.69 15.76
C TYR A 93 18.92 -14.12 17.10
N ASP A 94 19.61 -14.95 17.88
CA ASP A 94 19.16 -15.41 19.20
C ASP A 94 18.94 -14.22 20.14
N GLU A 95 19.85 -13.23 20.14
CA GLU A 95 19.71 -12.01 20.94
C GLU A 95 18.55 -11.14 20.45
N VAL A 96 18.39 -10.95 19.13
CA VAL A 96 17.27 -10.18 18.56
C VAL A 96 15.92 -10.82 18.93
N VAL A 97 15.78 -12.13 18.76
CA VAL A 97 14.56 -12.89 19.11
C VAL A 97 14.24 -12.74 20.60
N LYS A 98 15.25 -12.87 21.47
CA LYS A 98 15.12 -12.67 22.91
C LYS A 98 14.62 -11.27 23.26
N GLN A 99 15.15 -10.23 22.62
CA GLN A 99 14.73 -8.84 22.87
C GLN A 99 13.32 -8.54 22.37
N LEU A 100 12.89 -9.24 21.31
CA LEU A 100 11.54 -9.13 20.75
C LEU A 100 10.50 -9.96 21.51
N ASN A 101 10.89 -10.71 22.54
CA ASN A 101 10.05 -11.66 23.26
C ASN A 101 9.32 -12.64 22.31
N MET A 102 10.03 -13.09 21.27
CA MET A 102 9.54 -14.07 20.29
C MET A 102 10.05 -15.49 20.58
#